data_AF-A0A967LC90-F1
#
_entry.id   AF-A0A967LC90-F1
#
_cell.length_a   1.000
_cell.length_b   1.000
_cell.length_c   1.000
_cell.angle_alpha   90.00
_cell.angle_beta   90.00
_cell.angle_gamma   90.00
#
_symmetry.space_group_name_H-M   'P 1'
#
loop_
_entity.id
_entity.type
_entity.pdbx_description
1 polymer ?
#
loop_
_entity_poly.entity_id
_entity_poly.type
_entity_poly.pdbx_seq_one_letter_code
_entity_poly.pdbx_strand_id
1 'polypeptide(L)'
;MWDLGAGAPWTLLGATGVHPNGTNNGDEHWAIRRWTAPDDLGETEVRVDWFVAAQNLGGQGVTAQLHLNGVLEGSHAIAGND
;
A
#
# COMPACT_ATOMS: atom_id res chain seq x y z
N MET A 1 30.60 -0.94 11.95
CA MET A 1 29.40 -1.31 11.17
C MET A 1 28.27 -0.48 11.72
N TRP A 2 27.60 0.34 10.92
CA TRP A 2 26.41 1.06 11.37
C TRP A 2 25.24 0.07 11.30
N ASP A 3 24.79 -0.38 12.46
CA ASP A 3 23.56 -1.15 12.62
C ASP A 3 22.47 -0.17 13.07
N LEU A 4 21.28 -0.24 12.47
CA LEU A 4 20.14 0.61 12.80
C LEU A 4 19.54 0.27 14.17
N GLY A 5 20.00 -0.81 14.81
CA GLY A 5 19.58 -1.20 16.14
C GLY A 5 18.20 -1.88 16.15
N ALA A 6 17.82 -2.41 17.31
CA ALA A 6 16.51 -3.04 17.48
C ALA A 6 15.38 -2.01 17.31
N GLY A 7 14.32 -2.39 16.59
CA GLY A 7 13.15 -1.53 16.35
C GLY A 7 13.27 -0.58 15.17
N ALA A 8 14.31 -0.71 14.34
CA ALA A 8 14.40 0.02 13.07
C ALA A 8 13.14 -0.25 12.20
N PRO A 9 12.71 0.73 11.38
CA PRO A 9 11.59 0.54 10.47
C PRO A 9 11.84 -0.64 9.52
N TRP A 10 10.87 -1.55 9.42
CA TRP A 10 10.93 -2.63 8.44
C TRP A 10 10.13 -2.23 7.20
N THR A 11 10.78 -1.48 6.31
CA THR A 11 10.22 -1.09 5.02
C THR A 11 10.87 -1.87 3.88
N LEU A 12 10.06 -2.51 3.03
CA LEU A 12 10.45 -3.09 1.75
C LEU A 12 9.58 -2.53 0.63
N LEU A 13 10.20 -2.12 -0.47
CA LEU A 13 9.50 -1.75 -1.71
C LEU A 13 10.13 -2.50 -2.89
N GLY A 14 9.40 -3.47 -3.43
CA GLY A 14 9.73 -4.18 -4.67
C GLY A 14 8.67 -3.95 -5.75
N ALA A 15 8.85 -4.61 -6.91
CA ALA A 15 7.92 -4.49 -8.02
C ALA A 15 6.51 -5.03 -7.70
N THR A 16 6.44 -6.10 -6.91
CA THR A 16 5.18 -6.76 -6.49
C THR A 16 5.13 -7.07 -5.01
N GLY A 17 6.28 -7.31 -4.36
CA GLY A 17 6.39 -7.49 -2.93
C GLY A 17 6.70 -6.17 -2.22
N VAL A 18 5.79 -5.72 -1.38
CA VAL A 18 5.98 -4.54 -0.53
C VAL A 18 5.69 -4.90 0.93
N HIS A 19 6.39 -4.23 1.84
CA HIS A 19 6.16 -4.31 3.27
C HIS A 19 6.35 -2.90 3.84
N PRO A 20 5.34 -2.03 3.78
CA PRO A 20 5.43 -0.74 4.45
C PRO A 20 5.52 -0.94 5.97
N ASN A 21 6.21 -0.04 6.66
CA ASN A 21 6.39 -0.14 8.11
C ASN A 21 5.05 -0.12 8.84
N GLY A 22 4.88 -1.03 9.80
CA GLY A 22 3.76 -1.01 10.73
C GLY A 22 4.08 -0.22 12.00
N THR A 23 3.05 0.03 12.80
CA THR A 23 3.18 0.67 14.12
C THR A 23 4.03 -0.13 15.11
N ASN A 24 4.34 -1.39 14.81
CA ASN A 24 5.20 -2.27 15.62
C ASN A 24 6.69 -1.92 15.52
N ASN A 25 7.09 -1.05 14.59
CA ASN A 25 8.47 -0.66 14.33
C ASN A 25 8.60 0.86 14.08
N GLY A 26 7.84 1.68 14.82
CA GLY A 26 7.84 3.15 14.69
C GLY A 26 6.59 3.66 13.98
N ASP A 27 6.75 4.65 13.09
CA ASP A 27 5.63 5.27 12.36
C ASP A 27 5.07 4.33 11.28
N GLU A 28 3.74 4.30 11.17
CA GLU A 28 3.08 3.54 10.10
C GLU A 28 3.31 4.20 8.74
N HIS A 29 3.65 3.39 7.76
CA HIS A 29 3.79 3.81 6.37
C HIS A 29 2.73 3.16 5.49
N TRP A 30 2.45 3.80 4.36
CA TRP A 30 1.58 3.26 3.31
C TRP A 30 2.30 3.38 1.97
N ALA A 31 2.37 2.28 1.22
CA ALA A 31 2.85 2.30 -0.16
C ALA A 31 1.78 2.92 -1.05
N ILE A 32 2.05 4.08 -1.65
CA ILE A 32 1.08 4.81 -2.46
C ILE A 32 1.57 4.87 -3.91
N ARG A 33 0.73 4.42 -4.84
CA ARG A 33 0.86 4.73 -6.27
C ARG A 33 -0.17 5.81 -6.62
N ARG A 34 0.32 6.97 -7.05
CA ARG A 34 -0.52 8.11 -7.43
C ARG A 34 -0.45 8.31 -8.94
N TRP A 35 -1.60 8.52 -9.54
CA TRP A 35 -1.71 9.06 -10.89
C TRP A 35 -2.47 10.39 -10.82
N THR A 36 -2.03 11.35 -11.62
CA THR A 36 -2.67 12.66 -11.76
C THR A 36 -3.05 12.79 -13.23
N ALA A 37 -4.31 13.14 -13.50
CA ALA A 37 -4.76 13.43 -14.85
C ALA A 37 -3.93 14.57 -15.46
N PRO A 38 -3.46 14.45 -16.71
CA PRO A 38 -2.82 15.56 -17.40
C PRO A 38 -3.85 16.66 -17.71
N ASP A 39 -3.39 17.92 -17.79
CA ASP A 39 -4.26 19.09 -17.96
C ASP A 39 -5.09 19.06 -19.26
N ASP A 40 -4.64 18.31 -20.27
CA ASP A 40 -5.25 18.19 -21.59
C ASP A 40 -6.07 16.89 -21.79
N LEU A 41 -6.32 16.13 -20.72
CA LEU A 41 -7.03 14.84 -20.80
C LEU A 41 -8.46 14.98 -21.38
N GLY A 42 -9.10 16.14 -21.18
CA GLY A 42 -10.49 16.38 -21.55
C GLY A 42 -11.49 15.55 -20.72
N GLU A 43 -12.78 15.65 -21.06
CA GLU A 43 -13.80 14.78 -20.48
C GLU A 43 -13.67 13.37 -21.08
N THR A 44 -13.31 12.40 -20.25
CA THR A 44 -13.11 11.01 -20.67
C THR A 44 -13.34 10.05 -19.50
N GLU A 45 -13.59 8.79 -19.82
CA GLU A 45 -13.66 7.73 -18.82
C GLU A 45 -12.24 7.30 -18.40
N VAL A 46 -12.03 7.17 -17.09
CA VAL A 46 -10.79 6.62 -16.51
C VAL A 46 -11.13 5.36 -15.76
N ARG A 47 -10.49 4.25 -16.16
CA ARG A 47 -10.58 2.96 -15.47
C ARG A 47 -9.33 2.71 -14.64
N VAL A 48 -9.53 2.27 -13.40
CA VAL A 48 -8.45 1.85 -12.50
C VAL A 48 -8.63 0.37 -12.15
N ASP A 49 -7.77 -0.48 -12.68
CA ASP A 49 -7.65 -1.88 -12.27
C ASP A 49 -6.55 -2.00 -11.20
N TRP A 50 -6.90 -2.61 -10.08
CA TRP A 50 -5.99 -2.85 -8.97
C TRP A 50 -6.24 -4.22 -8.35
N PHE A 51 -5.23 -4.74 -7.67
CA PHE A 51 -5.32 -6.00 -6.93
C PHE A 51 -4.55 -5.87 -5.62
N VAL A 52 -4.88 -6.74 -4.68
CA VAL A 52 -4.16 -6.92 -3.43
C VAL A 52 -3.90 -8.41 -3.26
N ALA A 53 -2.74 -8.75 -2.68
CA ALA A 53 -2.34 -10.11 -2.41
C ALA A 53 -1.61 -10.18 -1.07
N ALA A 54 -1.85 -11.25 -0.31
CA ALA A 54 -1.12 -11.58 0.90
C ALA A 54 -0.17 -12.75 0.60
N GLN A 55 1.10 -12.65 0.99
CA GLN A 55 2.06 -13.75 0.88
C GLN A 55 2.34 -14.42 2.24
N ASN A 56 2.31 -13.65 3.32
CA ASN A 56 2.63 -14.13 4.66
C ASN A 56 1.34 -14.44 5.44
N LEU A 57 1.07 -15.72 5.65
CA LEU A 57 -0.10 -16.21 6.40
C LEU A 57 0.06 -16.13 7.93
N GLY A 58 1.24 -15.73 8.42
CA GLY A 58 1.51 -15.56 9.85
C GLY A 58 1.17 -14.16 10.40
N GLY A 59 0.70 -13.25 9.54
CA GLY A 59 0.39 -11.86 9.89
C GLY A 59 -1.09 -11.62 10.26
N GLN A 60 -1.47 -10.35 10.35
CA GLN A 60 -2.88 -9.94 10.54
C GLN A 60 -3.63 -9.74 9.21
N GLY A 61 -2.92 -9.86 8.08
CA GLY A 61 -3.47 -9.63 6.75
C GLY A 61 -2.90 -8.40 6.07
N VAL A 62 -3.54 -7.98 4.97
CA VAL A 62 -3.18 -6.80 4.19
C VAL A 62 -4.45 -6.07 3.77
N THR A 63 -4.41 -4.74 3.78
CA THR A 63 -5.51 -3.90 3.27
C THR A 63 -4.99 -3.00 2.15
N ALA A 64 -5.77 -2.89 1.08
CA ALA A 64 -5.58 -1.92 0.02
C ALA A 64 -6.79 -0.97 -0.04
N GLN A 65 -6.53 0.25 -0.50
CA GLN A 65 -7.52 1.30 -0.66
C GLN A 65 -7.31 2.06 -1.98
N LEU A 66 -8.41 2.45 -2.61
CA LEU A 66 -8.44 3.32 -3.78
C LEU A 66 -9.09 4.65 -3.37
N HIS A 67 -8.39 5.75 -3.63
CA HIS A 67 -8.84 7.10 -3.33
C HIS A 67 -8.91 7.95 -4.60
N LEU A 68 -10.04 8.61 -4.84
CA LEU A 68 -10.20 9.62 -5.89
C LEU A 68 -10.24 11.00 -5.25
N ASN A 69 -9.24 11.85 -5.53
CA ASN A 69 -9.13 13.20 -4.96
C ASN A 69 -9.23 13.26 -3.43
N GLY A 70 -8.70 12.22 -2.75
CA GLY A 70 -8.74 12.10 -1.29
C GLY A 70 -10.02 11.49 -0.71
N VAL A 71 -10.99 11.13 -1.56
CA VAL A 71 -12.20 10.41 -1.17
C VAL A 71 -12.00 8.91 -1.36
N LEU A 72 -12.33 8.10 -0.37
CA LEU A 72 -12.26 6.64 -0.46
C LEU A 72 -13.36 6.12 -1.39
N GLU A 73 -12.96 5.51 -2.51
CA GLU A 73 -13.87 4.92 -3.51
C GLU A 73 -13.91 3.40 -3.43
N GLY A 74 -12.86 2.77 -2.89
CA GLY A 74 -12.79 1.33 -2.78
C GLY A 74 -11.80 0.86 -1.73
N SER A 75 -12.07 -0.30 -1.13
CA SER A 75 -11.15 -0.97 -0.21
C SER A 75 -11.32 -2.48 -0.30
N HIS A 76 -10.24 -3.21 -0.08
CA HIS A 76 -10.26 -4.65 0.09
C HIS A 76 -9.24 -5.06 1.14
N ALA A 77 -9.65 -5.94 2.04
CA ALA A 77 -8.80 -6.54 3.07
C ALA A 77 -8.78 -8.05 2.88
N ILE A 78 -7.59 -8.63 2.98
CA ILE A 78 -7.36 -10.07 3.06
C ILE A 78 -6.93 -10.33 4.49
N ALA A 79 -7.65 -11.17 5.24
CA ALA A 79 -7.24 -11.52 6.60
C ALA A 79 -5.95 -12.34 6.57
N GLY A 80 -5.19 -12.35 7.67
CA GLY A 80 -3.92 -13.08 7.72
C GLY A 80 -4.06 -14.59 7.50
N ASN A 81 -5.25 -15.14 7.76
CA ASN A 81 -5.56 -16.55 7.66
C ASN A 81 -6.44 -16.92 6.44
N ASP A 82 -6.68 -15.97 5.54
CA ASP A 82 -7.42 -16.18 4.28
C ASP A 82 -6.51 -16.63 3.13
#